data_AF-A0A0J8RSC1-F1
#
_entry.id   AF-A0A0J8RSC1-F1
#
_cell.length_a   1.000
_cell.length_b   1.000
_cell.length_c   1.000
_cell.angle_alpha   90.00
_cell.angle_beta   90.00
_cell.angle_gamma   90.00
#
_symmetry.space_group_name_H-M   'P 1'
#
loop_
_entity.id
_entity.type
_entity.pdbx_description
1 polymer ?
#
loop_
_entity_poly.entity_id
_entity_poly.type
_entity_poly.pdbx_seq_one_letter_code
_entity_poly.pdbx_strand_id
1 'polypeptide(L)'
;MGPFDPPSLATQFLASPLLFILRPVYGILSSVRPDPYTRSPSQQPVRVVCISDTHTLQLSSVPDGDLLIHSGDLTNAGSLDEIQKAVDWLRTLPHTHKVVIAGNHDSWFDPDARSLVPPCPVREAVDWGDIHYLENTSVVLSFGSRTLKVHGVPQIPQLDPAVPSVHAFQYSPWSRSDPWPSPIPLDTDILISHSPPRHHGDVFPHSVGCRFLLEAAWRVRPALYVFGHAHAGRRVERVYYDDSQRALEAMAERRCESGLLWDRGFRSCVWWFFHGGLWRDMVSVFWAWKDALVVLWSAGRSILWTRIWEGWMVNAACMDGRGSGLLTGPATVIDL
;
A
#
# COMPACT_ATOMS: atom_id res chain seq x y z
N MET A 1 -1.66 -17.08 -15.70
CA MET A 1 -1.92 -15.92 -14.84
C MET A 1 -0.56 -15.34 -14.53
N GLY A 2 -0.35 -14.09 -14.90
CA GLY A 2 0.88 -13.38 -14.57
C GLY A 2 0.98 -13.15 -13.06
N PRO A 3 2.19 -12.87 -12.55
CA PRO A 3 2.46 -12.65 -11.12
C PRO A 3 1.72 -11.45 -10.52
N PHE A 4 1.28 -10.51 -11.37
CA PHE A 4 0.59 -9.27 -10.99
C PHE A 4 -0.94 -9.32 -11.24
N ASP A 5 -1.42 -10.38 -11.89
CA ASP A 5 -2.85 -10.56 -12.11
C ASP A 5 -3.56 -10.81 -10.75
N PRO A 6 -4.80 -10.34 -10.58
CA PRO A 6 -5.57 -10.64 -9.39
C PRO A 6 -5.78 -12.17 -9.25
N PRO A 7 -5.41 -12.77 -8.11
CA PRO A 7 -5.54 -14.21 -7.91
C PRO A 7 -7.02 -14.59 -7.84
N SER A 8 -7.38 -15.67 -8.54
CA SER A 8 -8.75 -16.18 -8.51
C SER A 8 -9.21 -16.58 -7.11
N LEU A 9 -10.52 -16.56 -6.84
CA LEU A 9 -11.06 -17.04 -5.55
C LEU A 9 -10.64 -18.48 -5.24
N ALA A 10 -10.56 -19.35 -6.26
CA ALA A 10 -10.08 -20.71 -6.10
C ALA A 10 -8.60 -20.75 -5.68
N THR A 11 -7.76 -19.91 -6.29
CA THR A 11 -6.35 -19.76 -5.91
C THR A 11 -6.23 -19.31 -4.45
N GLN A 12 -6.98 -18.29 -4.05
CA GLN A 12 -6.96 -17.78 -2.68
C GLN A 12 -7.43 -18.83 -1.67
N PHE A 13 -8.51 -19.56 -1.97
CA PHE A 13 -9.01 -20.63 -1.13
C PHE A 13 -8.02 -21.79 -1.01
N LEU A 14 -7.43 -22.24 -2.12
CA LEU A 14 -6.44 -23.33 -2.09
C LEU A 14 -5.13 -22.92 -1.41
N ALA A 15 -4.79 -21.63 -1.44
CA ALA A 15 -3.63 -21.09 -0.76
C ALA A 15 -3.79 -21.02 0.75
N SER A 16 -5.00 -20.75 1.25
CA SER A 16 -5.35 -20.98 2.66
C SER A 16 -6.87 -20.91 2.83
N PRO A 17 -7.56 -22.06 3.00
CA PRO A 17 -8.99 -22.07 3.29
C PRO A 17 -9.31 -21.30 4.56
N LEU A 18 -8.39 -21.34 5.53
CA LEU A 18 -8.54 -20.70 6.81
C LEU A 18 -8.50 -19.17 6.68
N LEU A 19 -7.51 -18.59 5.99
CA LEU A 19 -7.47 -17.14 5.74
C LEU A 19 -8.61 -16.68 4.82
N PHE A 20 -9.01 -17.52 3.86
CA PHE A 20 -10.15 -17.24 2.97
C PHE A 20 -11.45 -17.02 3.76
N ILE A 21 -11.65 -17.77 4.86
CA ILE A 21 -12.79 -17.62 5.77
C ILE A 21 -12.53 -16.52 6.82
N LEU A 22 -11.35 -16.52 7.44
CA LEU A 22 -11.05 -15.64 8.57
C LEU A 22 -10.98 -14.17 8.19
N ARG A 23 -10.46 -13.81 7.00
CA ARG A 23 -10.36 -12.39 6.60
C ARG A 23 -11.75 -11.71 6.53
N PRO A 24 -12.76 -12.28 5.84
CA PRO A 24 -14.13 -11.75 5.91
C PRO A 24 -14.71 -11.71 7.32
N VAL A 25 -14.53 -12.77 8.12
CA VAL A 25 -15.05 -12.83 9.49
C VAL A 25 -14.40 -11.76 10.37
N TYR A 26 -13.09 -11.62 10.30
CA TYR A 26 -12.35 -10.58 11.02
C TYR A 26 -12.77 -9.18 10.58
N GLY A 27 -13.00 -8.96 9.28
CA GLY A 27 -13.54 -7.70 8.77
C GLY A 27 -14.91 -7.35 9.37
N ILE A 28 -15.82 -8.33 9.47
CA ILE A 28 -17.13 -8.15 10.11
C ILE A 28 -16.99 -7.88 11.61
N LEU A 29 -16.15 -8.65 12.32
CA LEU A 29 -15.90 -8.41 13.75
C LEU A 29 -15.24 -7.05 13.99
N SER A 30 -14.45 -6.57 13.04
CA SER A 30 -13.76 -5.28 13.08
C SER A 30 -14.69 -4.11 12.77
N SER A 31 -15.74 -4.31 11.98
CA SER A 31 -16.71 -3.25 11.65
C SER A 31 -17.70 -2.97 12.79
N VAL A 32 -17.88 -3.93 13.72
CA VAL A 32 -18.70 -3.74 14.93
C VAL A 32 -17.91 -3.19 16.12
N ARG A 33 -16.61 -2.97 15.97
CA ARG A 33 -15.81 -2.33 17.01
C ARG A 33 -16.26 -0.87 17.18
N PRO A 34 -16.34 -0.36 18.41
CA PRO A 34 -16.64 1.04 18.63
C PRO A 34 -15.52 1.90 18.03
N ASP A 35 -15.89 3.03 17.43
CA ASP A 35 -14.91 4.01 16.99
C ASP A 35 -14.06 4.46 18.21
N PRO A 36 -12.73 4.53 18.08
CA PRO A 36 -11.92 5.01 19.17
C PRO A 36 -12.26 6.46 19.48
N TYR A 37 -12.18 6.77 20.77
CA TYR A 37 -12.42 8.08 21.34
C TYR A 37 -11.26 9.05 20.98
N THR A 38 -11.04 9.34 19.69
CA THR A 38 -9.96 10.22 19.24
C THR A 38 -10.48 11.51 18.61
N ARG A 39 -11.75 11.57 18.18
CA ARG A 39 -12.38 12.82 17.71
C ARG A 39 -13.35 13.37 18.74
N SER A 40 -13.19 14.64 19.10
CA SER A 40 -14.32 15.35 19.70
C SER A 40 -15.41 15.49 18.63
N PRO A 41 -16.71 15.39 18.97
CA PRO A 41 -17.80 15.59 18.01
C PRO A 41 -17.79 16.97 17.32
N SER A 42 -17.03 17.92 17.85
CA SER A 42 -16.88 19.29 17.33
C SER A 42 -15.73 19.44 16.33
N GLN A 43 -14.85 18.45 16.19
CA GLN A 43 -13.70 18.53 15.29
C GLN A 43 -14.11 18.09 13.88
N GLN A 44 -14.01 19.01 12.92
CA GLN A 44 -14.27 18.70 11.51
C GLN A 44 -13.22 17.69 11.00
N PRO A 45 -13.64 16.65 10.26
CA PRO A 45 -12.70 15.71 9.68
C PRO A 45 -11.90 16.38 8.55
N VAL A 46 -10.66 15.92 8.35
CA VAL A 46 -9.86 16.30 7.18
C VAL A 46 -10.19 15.31 6.07
N ARG A 47 -10.77 15.78 4.96
CA ARG A 47 -11.10 14.92 3.82
C ARG A 47 -9.87 14.70 2.95
N VAL A 48 -9.37 13.47 2.95
CA VAL A 48 -8.18 13.05 2.20
C VAL A 48 -8.59 12.25 0.97
N VAL A 49 -8.17 12.71 -0.21
CA VAL A 49 -8.36 12.03 -1.50
C VAL A 49 -7.06 11.30 -1.85
N CYS A 50 -7.15 9.99 -2.04
CA CYS A 50 -6.02 9.11 -2.26
C CYS A 50 -6.06 8.55 -3.69
N ILE A 51 -5.00 8.78 -4.45
CA ILE A 51 -4.74 8.21 -5.77
C ILE A 51 -3.31 7.69 -5.86
N SER A 52 -3.04 6.85 -6.85
CA SER A 52 -1.73 6.27 -7.12
C SER A 52 -1.73 5.64 -8.50
N ASP A 53 -0.54 5.36 -9.05
CA ASP A 53 -0.38 4.56 -10.26
C ASP A 53 -1.23 5.14 -11.38
N THR A 54 -1.02 6.40 -11.74
CA THR A 54 -1.77 7.05 -12.82
C THR A 54 -1.13 6.81 -14.18
N HIS A 55 0.16 6.46 -14.23
CA HIS A 55 0.85 6.00 -15.43
C HIS A 55 0.62 6.90 -16.65
N THR A 56 0.87 8.21 -16.51
CA THR A 56 0.65 9.25 -17.54
C THR A 56 -0.81 9.56 -17.89
N LEU A 57 -1.76 8.84 -17.30
CA LEU A 57 -3.19 9.09 -17.48
C LEU A 57 -3.72 10.06 -16.42
N GLN A 58 -4.84 10.70 -16.73
CA GLN A 58 -5.51 11.64 -15.83
C GLN A 58 -6.89 11.10 -15.51
N LEU A 59 -7.26 11.08 -14.23
CA LEU A 59 -8.62 10.72 -13.85
C LEU A 59 -9.60 11.76 -14.39
N SER A 60 -10.69 11.31 -14.99
CA SER A 60 -11.74 12.19 -15.54
C SER A 60 -12.51 12.95 -14.46
N SER A 61 -12.52 12.43 -13.23
CA SER A 61 -13.12 13.07 -12.07
C SER A 61 -12.34 12.70 -10.81
N VAL A 62 -11.85 13.72 -10.11
CA VAL A 62 -11.25 13.60 -8.79
C VAL A 62 -12.19 14.30 -7.80
N PRO A 63 -12.69 13.62 -6.76
CA PRO A 63 -13.54 14.24 -5.76
C PRO A 63 -12.85 15.41 -5.06
N ASP A 64 -13.62 16.40 -4.62
CA ASP A 64 -13.12 17.49 -3.79
C ASP A 64 -12.67 16.96 -2.42
N GLY A 65 -11.65 17.60 -1.85
CA GLY A 65 -11.14 17.32 -0.51
C GLY A 65 -10.11 18.34 -0.05
N ASP A 66 -9.71 18.25 1.21
CA ASP A 66 -8.75 19.18 1.82
C ASP A 66 -7.30 18.83 1.44
N LEU A 67 -7.03 17.53 1.29
CA LEU A 67 -5.70 16.99 0.97
C LEU A 67 -5.81 15.96 -0.16
N LEU A 68 -5.03 16.14 -1.22
CA LEU A 68 -4.79 15.12 -2.24
C LEU A 68 -3.45 14.41 -1.99
N ILE A 69 -3.45 13.09 -2.05
CA ILE A 69 -2.24 12.27 -1.97
C ILE A 69 -2.10 11.46 -3.26
N HIS A 70 -0.92 11.55 -3.91
CA HIS A 70 -0.51 10.65 -4.98
C HIS A 70 0.66 9.75 -4.51
N SER A 71 0.43 8.45 -4.35
CA SER A 71 1.42 7.53 -3.78
C SER A 71 2.36 6.86 -4.81
N GLY A 72 2.86 7.62 -5.78
CA GLY A 72 3.84 7.16 -6.78
C GLY A 72 3.25 6.61 -8.08
N ASP A 73 4.15 6.38 -9.05
CA ASP A 73 3.88 6.00 -10.44
C ASP A 73 2.98 7.02 -11.15
N LEU A 74 3.46 8.26 -11.16
CA LEU A 74 2.85 9.35 -11.93
C LEU A 74 2.92 9.07 -13.44
N THR A 75 3.94 8.31 -13.86
CA THR A 75 4.34 8.17 -15.26
C THR A 75 4.62 6.72 -15.67
N ASN A 76 4.94 6.49 -16.94
CA ASN A 76 5.32 5.17 -17.45
C ASN A 76 6.83 5.05 -17.65
N ALA A 77 7.45 6.08 -18.23
CA ALA A 77 8.90 6.09 -18.46
C ALA A 77 9.65 6.85 -17.36
N GLY A 78 9.01 7.82 -16.72
CA GLY A 78 9.68 8.66 -15.73
C GLY A 78 10.54 9.72 -16.36
N SER A 79 10.26 10.10 -17.61
CA SER A 79 10.92 11.24 -18.23
C SER A 79 10.44 12.53 -17.57
N LEU A 80 11.30 13.55 -17.56
CA LEU A 80 10.97 14.83 -16.94
C LEU A 80 9.73 15.51 -17.57
N ASP A 81 9.51 15.32 -18.88
CA ASP A 81 8.33 15.86 -19.58
C ASP A 81 7.03 15.15 -19.16
N GLU A 82 7.05 13.81 -19.02
CA GLU A 82 5.90 13.05 -18.51
C GLU A 82 5.57 13.46 -17.07
N ILE A 83 6.59 13.57 -16.21
CA ILE A 83 6.41 13.95 -14.82
C ILE A 83 5.82 15.36 -14.74
N GLN A 84 6.34 16.29 -15.54
CA GLN A 84 5.80 17.65 -15.55
C GLN A 84 4.33 17.67 -16.00
N LYS A 85 3.94 16.91 -17.02
CA LYS A 85 2.53 16.83 -17.46
C LYS A 85 1.61 16.30 -16.37
N ALA A 86 2.06 15.31 -15.59
CA ALA A 86 1.32 14.81 -14.44
C ALA A 86 1.19 15.89 -13.34
N VAL A 87 2.29 16.61 -13.04
CA VAL A 87 2.31 17.71 -12.09
C VAL A 87 1.39 18.86 -12.52
N ASP A 88 1.44 19.26 -13.80
CA ASP A 88 0.60 20.31 -14.36
C ASP A 88 -0.89 19.97 -14.21
N TRP A 89 -1.26 18.70 -14.43
CA TRP A 89 -2.63 18.23 -14.17
C TRP A 89 -3.00 18.28 -12.69
N LEU A 90 -2.14 17.75 -11.79
CA LEU A 90 -2.40 17.78 -10.34
C LEU A 90 -2.58 19.20 -9.81
N ARG A 91 -1.86 20.18 -10.37
CA ARG A 91 -2.00 21.61 -10.01
C ARG A 91 -3.36 22.18 -10.34
N THR A 92 -4.06 21.64 -11.36
CA THR A 92 -5.42 22.07 -11.71
C THR A 92 -6.49 21.66 -10.69
N LEU A 93 -6.18 20.70 -9.82
CA LEU A 93 -7.14 20.16 -8.86
C LEU A 93 -7.33 21.13 -7.66
N PRO A 94 -8.56 21.23 -7.11
CA PRO A 94 -8.93 22.29 -6.17
C PRO A 94 -8.50 22.04 -4.72
N HIS A 95 -7.81 20.93 -4.43
CA HIS A 95 -7.41 20.55 -3.07
C HIS A 95 -6.47 21.58 -2.45
N THR A 96 -6.68 21.89 -1.16
CA THR A 96 -5.90 22.90 -0.43
C THR A 96 -4.42 22.50 -0.34
N HIS A 97 -4.16 21.22 -0.04
CA HIS A 97 -2.82 20.65 -0.01
C HIS A 97 -2.75 19.48 -0.99
N LYS A 98 -1.59 19.31 -1.62
CA LYS A 98 -1.29 18.20 -2.53
C LYS A 98 0.06 17.62 -2.15
N VAL A 99 0.11 16.32 -1.86
CA VAL A 99 1.34 15.61 -1.51
C VAL A 99 1.58 14.49 -2.51
N VAL A 100 2.81 14.40 -2.99
CA VAL A 100 3.22 13.43 -4.01
C VAL A 100 4.50 12.74 -3.54
N ILE A 101 4.58 11.43 -3.74
CA ILE A 101 5.85 10.70 -3.74
C ILE A 101 6.09 10.11 -5.14
N ALA A 102 7.33 9.72 -5.42
CA ALA A 102 7.65 8.95 -6.62
C ALA A 102 7.34 7.46 -6.43
N GLY A 103 7.11 6.77 -7.55
CA GLY A 103 7.11 5.31 -7.63
C GLY A 103 8.27 4.78 -8.45
N ASN A 104 8.19 3.52 -8.86
CA ASN A 104 9.25 2.86 -9.60
C ASN A 104 9.28 3.21 -11.10
N HIS A 105 8.20 3.74 -11.65
CA HIS A 105 8.15 4.27 -13.01
C HIS A 105 8.64 5.71 -13.13
N ASP A 106 8.86 6.42 -12.02
CA ASP A 106 9.24 7.84 -12.03
C ASP A 106 10.78 8.01 -12.04
N SER A 107 11.43 7.36 -13.02
CA SER A 107 12.88 7.23 -13.23
C SER A 107 13.70 8.50 -13.04
N TRP A 108 13.18 9.68 -13.40
CA TRP A 108 13.93 10.93 -13.22
C TRP A 108 14.27 11.21 -11.75
N PHE A 109 13.54 10.72 -10.74
CA PHE A 109 13.90 11.05 -9.35
C PHE A 109 15.08 10.21 -8.81
N ASP A 110 15.27 9.00 -9.32
CA ASP A 110 16.34 8.10 -8.90
C ASP A 110 17.59 8.30 -9.77
N PRO A 111 18.79 8.58 -9.21
CA PRO A 111 19.99 8.83 -10.01
C PRO A 111 20.41 7.68 -10.94
N ASP A 112 20.22 6.43 -10.52
CA ASP A 112 20.61 5.26 -11.29
C ASP A 112 19.62 5.06 -12.45
N ALA A 113 18.32 5.12 -12.16
CA ALA A 113 17.28 5.01 -13.19
C ALA A 113 17.22 6.24 -14.13
N ARG A 114 17.54 7.44 -13.65
CA ARG A 114 17.58 8.68 -14.43
C ARG A 114 18.53 8.57 -15.62
N SER A 115 19.62 7.82 -15.48
CA SER A 115 20.59 7.61 -16.56
C SER A 115 20.02 6.79 -17.74
N LEU A 116 18.91 6.07 -17.53
CA LEU A 116 18.27 5.21 -18.51
C LEU A 116 17.21 5.94 -19.33
N VAL A 117 16.76 7.12 -18.89
CA VAL A 117 15.78 7.95 -19.62
C VAL A 117 16.48 9.05 -20.41
N PRO A 118 16.01 9.39 -21.63
CA PRO A 118 16.56 10.50 -22.39
C PRO A 118 16.47 11.82 -21.62
N PRO A 119 17.52 12.66 -21.64
CA PRO A 119 17.48 13.96 -20.99
C PRO A 119 16.42 14.85 -21.66
N CYS A 120 15.75 15.69 -20.87
CA CYS A 120 14.82 16.67 -21.40
C CYS A 120 15.61 17.87 -21.93
N PRO A 121 15.45 18.26 -23.22
CA PRO A 121 16.22 19.35 -23.81
C PRO A 121 15.78 20.74 -23.33
N VAL A 122 14.59 20.85 -22.74
CA VAL A 122 13.92 22.12 -22.42
C VAL A 122 13.73 22.37 -20.93
N ARG A 123 13.97 21.37 -20.08
CA ARG A 123 13.79 21.48 -18.62
C ARG A 123 14.90 20.73 -17.89
N GLU A 124 15.34 21.31 -16.77
CA GLU A 124 16.36 20.74 -15.89
C GLU A 124 15.77 20.20 -14.58
N ALA A 125 14.57 20.64 -14.20
CA ALA A 125 13.87 20.23 -12.99
C ALA A 125 12.35 20.27 -13.16
N VAL A 126 11.62 19.60 -12.25
CA VAL A 126 10.16 19.63 -12.15
C VAL A 126 9.72 20.94 -11.48
N ASP A 127 8.79 21.66 -12.09
CA ASP A 127 8.10 22.78 -11.45
C ASP A 127 6.86 22.27 -10.69
N TRP A 128 7.03 22.04 -9.39
CA TRP A 128 6.00 21.54 -8.49
C TRP A 128 4.92 22.57 -8.13
N GLY A 129 5.18 23.87 -8.28
CA GLY A 129 4.30 24.92 -7.77
C GLY A 129 4.03 24.77 -6.26
N ASP A 130 2.76 24.55 -5.91
CA ASP A 130 2.24 24.38 -4.55
C ASP A 130 2.26 22.91 -4.05
N ILE A 131 2.66 21.96 -4.89
CA ILE A 131 2.67 20.54 -4.55
C ILE A 131 3.88 20.20 -3.66
N HIS A 132 3.64 19.46 -2.59
CA HIS A 132 4.68 18.92 -1.73
C HIS A 132 5.17 17.56 -2.25
N TYR A 133 6.36 17.54 -2.87
CA TYR A 133 7.05 16.30 -3.18
C TYR A 133 7.85 15.79 -1.97
N LEU A 134 7.66 14.53 -1.61
CA LEU A 134 8.37 13.88 -0.50
C LEU A 134 9.21 12.69 -0.99
N GLU A 135 10.47 12.67 -0.56
CA GLU A 135 11.42 11.59 -0.81
C GLU A 135 12.22 11.35 0.47
N ASN A 136 11.76 10.41 1.31
CA ASN A 136 12.29 10.18 2.66
C ASN A 136 12.21 11.42 3.58
N THR A 137 11.23 12.28 3.34
CA THR A 137 11.05 13.56 4.05
C THR A 137 9.63 13.69 4.59
N SER A 138 9.44 14.67 5.48
CA SER A 138 8.13 15.02 6.04
C SER A 138 7.72 16.44 5.71
N VAL A 139 6.42 16.66 5.68
CA VAL A 139 5.79 17.98 5.70
C VAL A 139 4.73 18.03 6.79
N VAL A 140 4.56 19.19 7.43
CA VAL A 140 3.48 19.44 8.39
C VAL A 140 2.47 20.35 7.73
N LEU A 141 1.23 19.89 7.62
CA LEU A 141 0.14 20.58 6.94
C LEU A 141 -0.89 21.09 7.94
N SER A 142 -1.37 22.31 7.74
CA SER A 142 -2.36 22.95 8.61
C SER A 142 -3.75 22.91 8.00
N PHE A 143 -4.73 22.50 8.80
CA PHE A 143 -6.16 22.40 8.49
C PHE A 143 -6.96 23.18 9.54
N GLY A 144 -6.86 24.50 9.49
CA GLY A 144 -7.42 25.38 10.53
C GLY A 144 -6.66 25.24 11.85
N SER A 145 -7.30 24.66 12.87
CA SER A 145 -6.71 24.43 14.20
C SER A 145 -5.97 23.10 14.33
N ARG A 146 -6.07 22.21 13.33
CA ARG A 146 -5.41 20.89 13.32
C ARG A 146 -4.17 20.95 12.44
N THR A 147 -3.13 20.23 12.84
CA THR A 147 -1.96 19.96 12.00
C THR A 147 -1.82 18.45 11.81
N LEU A 148 -1.33 18.03 10.64
CA LEU A 148 -1.02 16.64 10.33
C LEU A 148 0.39 16.56 9.75
N LYS A 149 1.20 15.64 10.28
CA LYS A 149 2.52 15.32 9.74
C LYS A 149 2.41 14.20 8.72
N VAL A 150 2.84 14.48 7.49
CA VAL A 150 2.88 13.53 6.39
C VAL A 150 4.34 13.14 6.14
N HIS A 151 4.62 11.85 5.99
CA HIS A 151 5.95 11.34 5.63
C HIS A 151 5.86 10.44 4.40
N GLY A 152 6.80 10.60 3.45
CA GLY A 152 6.79 9.88 2.18
C GLY A 152 8.06 9.08 1.93
N VAL A 153 7.93 7.82 1.50
CA VAL A 153 9.06 6.94 1.15
C VAL A 153 8.82 6.23 -0.20
N PRO A 154 9.64 6.47 -1.25
CA PRO A 154 9.42 5.87 -2.57
C PRO A 154 9.98 4.45 -2.73
N GLN A 155 10.85 4.00 -1.82
CA GLN A 155 11.61 2.74 -1.95
C GLN A 155 10.70 1.52 -2.06
N ILE A 156 10.98 0.67 -3.06
CA ILE A 156 10.27 -0.58 -3.29
C ILE A 156 11.21 -1.79 -3.26
N PRO A 157 10.76 -2.96 -2.77
CA PRO A 157 11.53 -4.18 -2.92
C PRO A 157 11.60 -4.54 -4.41
N GLN A 158 12.79 -4.88 -4.89
CA GLN A 158 12.94 -5.42 -6.24
C GLN A 158 12.24 -6.79 -6.34
N LEU A 159 11.25 -6.88 -7.24
CA LEU A 159 10.44 -8.09 -7.45
C LEU A 159 11.09 -9.08 -8.44
N ASP A 160 11.82 -8.56 -9.44
CA ASP A 160 12.66 -9.34 -10.36
C ASP A 160 14.12 -8.92 -10.23
N PRO A 161 15.07 -9.82 -9.92
CA PRO A 161 16.50 -9.50 -9.98
C PRO A 161 17.07 -9.58 -11.41
N ALA A 162 16.29 -9.98 -12.42
CA ALA A 162 16.78 -10.06 -13.80
C ALA A 162 17.16 -8.67 -14.33
N VAL A 163 18.29 -8.59 -15.05
CA VAL A 163 18.87 -7.35 -15.57
C VAL A 163 17.88 -6.37 -16.26
N PRO A 164 16.84 -6.78 -17.02
CA PRO A 164 15.91 -5.82 -17.63
C PRO A 164 14.86 -5.21 -16.67
N SER A 165 14.91 -5.45 -15.36
CA SER A 165 13.91 -4.98 -14.38
C SER A 165 14.30 -3.72 -13.62
N VAL A 166 15.32 -2.99 -14.07
CA VAL A 166 15.78 -1.77 -13.40
C VAL A 166 14.69 -0.71 -13.44
N HIS A 167 14.12 -0.43 -12.28
CA HIS A 167 13.17 0.65 -12.05
C HIS A 167 13.66 1.54 -10.91
N ALA A 168 13.11 2.74 -10.81
CA ALA A 168 13.48 3.70 -9.78
C ALA A 168 13.24 3.14 -8.37
N PHE A 169 14.10 3.54 -7.42
CA PHE A 169 13.94 3.28 -5.99
C PHE A 169 13.87 1.80 -5.57
N GLN A 170 14.35 0.90 -6.43
CA GLN A 170 14.43 -0.52 -6.10
C GLN A 170 15.60 -0.81 -5.15
N TYR A 171 15.32 -1.51 -4.06
CA TYR A 171 16.36 -2.10 -3.21
C TYR A 171 16.35 -3.62 -3.29
N SER A 172 17.52 -4.22 -3.03
CA SER A 172 17.71 -5.67 -3.10
C SER A 172 16.72 -6.42 -2.20
N PRO A 173 16.06 -7.50 -2.67
CA PRO A 173 15.16 -8.29 -1.82
C PRO A 173 15.91 -8.98 -0.67
N TRP A 174 17.23 -9.07 -0.76
CA TRP A 174 18.11 -9.65 0.25
C TRP A 174 18.58 -8.65 1.31
N SER A 175 18.23 -7.37 1.17
CA SER A 175 18.57 -6.34 2.16
C SER A 175 18.08 -6.74 3.55
N ARG A 176 18.98 -6.69 4.52
CA ARG A 176 18.69 -6.98 5.94
C ARG A 176 18.57 -5.71 6.80
N SER A 177 18.97 -4.57 6.25
CA SER A 177 18.81 -3.25 6.87
C SER A 177 17.59 -2.54 6.29
N ASP A 178 17.16 -1.53 7.03
CA ASP A 178 16.16 -0.57 6.58
C ASP A 178 16.55 0.00 5.19
N PRO A 179 15.65 0.01 4.20
CA PRO A 179 15.92 0.57 2.88
C PRO A 179 15.95 2.11 2.85
N TRP A 180 15.50 2.78 3.92
CA TRP A 180 15.46 4.25 4.00
C TRP A 180 16.76 4.82 4.58
N PRO A 181 17.18 6.02 4.15
CA PRO A 181 18.36 6.69 4.68
C PRO A 181 18.21 7.07 6.17
N SER A 182 16.97 7.25 6.63
CA SER A 182 16.63 7.52 8.02
C SER A 182 15.32 6.85 8.39
N PRO A 183 15.14 6.43 9.66
CA PRO A 183 13.88 5.84 10.11
C PRO A 183 12.69 6.80 9.94
N ILE A 184 11.54 6.26 9.55
CA ILE A 184 10.28 7.00 9.52
C ILE A 184 9.97 7.56 10.92
N PRO A 185 9.69 8.87 11.07
CA PRO A 185 9.42 9.51 12.36
C PRO A 185 8.20 8.89 13.07
N LEU A 186 8.28 8.74 14.40
CA LEU A 186 7.21 8.15 15.22
C LEU A 186 5.96 9.02 15.35
N ASP A 187 6.09 10.33 15.12
CA ASP A 187 5.03 11.34 15.17
C ASP A 187 4.34 11.53 13.80
N THR A 188 4.47 10.56 12.90
CA THR A 188 3.87 10.61 11.55
C THR A 188 2.38 10.26 11.63
N ASP A 189 1.50 11.20 11.29
CA ASP A 189 0.05 10.97 11.24
C ASP A 189 -0.36 10.23 9.96
N ILE A 190 0.24 10.63 8.83
CA ILE A 190 -0.01 10.05 7.51
C ILE A 190 1.29 9.52 6.93
N LEU A 191 1.36 8.21 6.68
CA LEU A 191 2.46 7.58 5.97
C LEU A 191 2.09 7.37 4.50
N ILE A 192 3.03 7.67 3.60
CA ILE A 192 2.88 7.41 2.17
C ILE A 192 4.07 6.55 1.73
N SER A 193 3.80 5.42 1.09
CA SER A 193 4.82 4.62 0.40
C SER A 193 4.32 4.20 -0.97
N HIS A 194 5.21 3.89 -1.90
CA HIS A 194 4.74 3.39 -3.19
C HIS A 194 4.36 1.91 -3.11
N SER A 195 5.26 1.06 -2.60
CA SER A 195 4.99 -0.36 -2.35
C SER A 195 3.99 -0.55 -1.20
N PRO A 196 3.10 -1.57 -1.25
CA PRO A 196 2.25 -1.91 -0.13
C PRO A 196 3.06 -2.49 1.05
N PRO A 197 2.64 -2.25 2.31
CA PRO A 197 3.12 -3.05 3.42
C PRO A 197 2.66 -4.50 3.24
N ARG A 198 3.50 -5.42 3.72
CA ARG A 198 3.23 -6.86 3.59
C ARG A 198 1.88 -7.26 4.18
N HIS A 199 1.15 -8.13 3.48
CA HIS A 199 -0.19 -8.66 3.81
C HIS A 199 -1.37 -7.70 3.66
N HIS A 200 -1.13 -6.48 3.18
CA HIS A 200 -2.16 -5.45 3.02
C HIS A 200 -2.21 -4.93 1.59
N GLY A 201 -3.23 -5.36 0.83
CA GLY A 201 -3.41 -4.91 -0.55
C GLY A 201 -2.22 -5.29 -1.46
N ASP A 202 -1.57 -6.41 -1.16
CA ASP A 202 -0.31 -6.84 -1.77
C ASP A 202 -0.46 -8.09 -2.65
N VAL A 203 -1.70 -8.45 -3.03
CA VAL A 203 -1.98 -9.54 -4.00
C VAL A 203 -1.66 -10.94 -3.44
N PHE A 204 -2.06 -11.20 -2.18
CA PHE A 204 -2.02 -12.55 -1.59
C PHE A 204 -2.69 -13.61 -2.50
N PRO A 205 -2.11 -14.80 -2.70
CA PRO A 205 -1.02 -15.40 -1.93
C PRO A 205 0.39 -15.02 -2.39
N HIS A 206 0.52 -14.49 -3.61
CA HIS A 206 1.80 -14.09 -4.18
C HIS A 206 2.45 -12.95 -3.38
N SER A 207 1.69 -11.98 -2.86
CA SER A 207 2.16 -11.07 -1.81
C SER A 207 3.47 -10.30 -2.18
N VAL A 208 3.33 -9.21 -2.93
CA VAL A 208 4.46 -8.34 -3.33
C VAL A 208 4.84 -7.31 -2.26
N GLY A 209 4.22 -7.37 -1.09
CA GLY A 209 4.33 -6.34 -0.06
C GLY A 209 5.66 -6.38 0.70
N CYS A 210 6.05 -5.20 1.17
CA CYS A 210 7.31 -4.95 1.84
C CYS A 210 7.23 -5.23 3.34
N ARG A 211 8.14 -6.09 3.83
CA ARG A 211 8.25 -6.39 5.28
C ARG A 211 8.63 -5.19 6.13
N PHE A 212 9.54 -4.35 5.64
CA PHE A 212 10.04 -3.19 6.38
C PHE A 212 8.91 -2.16 6.57
N LEU A 213 8.05 -2.01 5.56
CA LEU A 213 6.89 -1.12 5.62
C LEU A 213 5.83 -1.64 6.62
N LEU A 214 5.63 -2.95 6.71
CA LEU A 214 4.76 -3.53 7.75
C LEU A 214 5.33 -3.28 9.16
N GLU A 215 6.64 -3.49 9.36
CA GLU A 215 7.31 -3.18 10.63
C GLU A 215 7.22 -1.68 10.99
N ALA A 216 7.38 -0.81 10.00
CA ALA A 216 7.22 0.63 10.17
C ALA A 216 5.79 1.00 10.55
N ALA A 217 4.78 0.40 9.91
CA ALA A 217 3.37 0.62 10.25
C ALA A 217 3.08 0.26 11.72
N TRP A 218 3.58 -0.87 12.22
CA TRP A 218 3.44 -1.25 13.63
C TRP A 218 4.17 -0.34 14.61
N ARG A 219 5.32 0.21 14.19
CA ARG A 219 6.14 1.11 15.00
C ARG A 219 5.50 2.50 15.10
N VAL A 220 5.08 3.06 13.97
CA VAL A 220 4.55 4.42 13.83
C VAL A 220 3.07 4.48 14.18
N ARG A 221 2.29 3.49 13.71
CA ARG A 221 0.82 3.41 13.84
C ARG A 221 0.11 4.66 13.27
N PRO A 222 0.36 4.99 11.98
CA PRO A 222 -0.26 6.16 11.37
C PRO A 222 -1.78 6.03 11.34
N ALA A 223 -2.46 7.17 11.43
CA ALA A 223 -3.92 7.26 11.30
C ALA A 223 -4.36 6.95 9.85
N LEU A 224 -3.52 7.27 8.87
CA LEU A 224 -3.70 6.90 7.47
C LEU A 224 -2.37 6.44 6.87
N TYR A 225 -2.40 5.34 6.15
CA TYR A 225 -1.29 4.83 5.37
C TYR A 225 -1.75 4.60 3.93
N VAL A 226 -1.24 5.44 3.01
CA VAL A 226 -1.57 5.39 1.58
C VAL A 226 -0.42 4.77 0.78
N PHE A 227 -0.76 3.87 -0.13
CA PHE A 227 0.18 3.22 -1.03
C PHE A 227 -0.45 2.78 -2.35
N GLY A 228 0.36 2.24 -3.25
CA GLY A 228 -0.05 1.81 -4.59
C GLY A 228 0.71 0.59 -5.06
N HIS A 229 1.28 0.66 -6.27
CA HIS A 229 2.17 -0.32 -6.93
C HIS A 229 1.49 -1.64 -7.33
N ALA A 230 0.78 -2.25 -6.38
CA ALA A 230 0.05 -3.48 -6.58
C ALA A 230 -1.38 -3.19 -7.05
N HIS A 231 -1.56 -2.94 -8.35
CA HIS A 231 -2.85 -2.51 -8.92
C HIS A 231 -4.03 -3.43 -8.55
N ALA A 232 -3.81 -4.75 -8.64
CA ALA A 232 -4.81 -5.77 -8.29
C ALA A 232 -5.17 -5.80 -6.79
N GLY A 233 -4.40 -5.09 -5.95
CA GLY A 233 -4.58 -5.00 -4.51
C GLY A 233 -5.41 -3.79 -4.04
N ARG A 234 -5.93 -2.96 -4.95
CA ARG A 234 -6.74 -1.77 -4.63
C ARG A 234 -7.83 -2.09 -3.60
N ARG A 235 -7.78 -1.42 -2.44
CA ARG A 235 -8.75 -1.58 -1.35
C ARG A 235 -8.62 -0.48 -0.30
N VAL A 236 -9.66 -0.38 0.51
CA VAL A 236 -9.64 0.35 1.78
C VAL A 236 -9.76 -0.66 2.91
N GLU A 237 -8.89 -0.55 3.90
CA GLU A 237 -8.89 -1.41 5.07
C GLU A 237 -8.77 -0.58 6.35
N ARG A 238 -9.65 -0.86 7.31
CA ARG A 238 -9.47 -0.38 8.68
C ARG A 238 -8.53 -1.35 9.38
N VAL A 239 -7.47 -0.81 9.98
CA VAL A 239 -6.45 -1.60 10.67
C VAL A 239 -6.43 -1.26 12.15
N TYR A 240 -6.17 -2.27 12.98
CA TYR A 240 -6.08 -2.14 14.42
C TYR A 240 -4.73 -2.67 14.85
N TYR A 241 -3.94 -1.89 15.57
CA TYR A 241 -2.62 -2.34 16.02
C TYR A 241 -2.76 -3.15 17.32
N ASP A 242 -3.39 -4.33 17.23
CA ASP A 242 -3.65 -5.27 18.33
C ASP A 242 -3.22 -6.73 18.05
N ASP A 243 -3.39 -7.60 19.05
CA ASP A 243 -2.99 -9.01 18.92
C ASP A 243 -3.77 -9.79 17.85
N SER A 244 -5.01 -9.39 17.54
CA SER A 244 -5.78 -10.02 16.46
C SER A 244 -5.17 -9.73 15.10
N GLN A 245 -4.87 -8.46 14.83
CA GLN A 245 -4.25 -8.04 13.58
C GLN A 245 -2.89 -8.70 13.41
N ARG A 246 -2.07 -8.69 14.47
CA ARG A 246 -0.77 -9.35 14.48
C ARG A 246 -0.87 -10.85 14.20
N ALA A 247 -1.87 -11.52 14.78
CA ALA A 247 -2.10 -12.94 14.53
C ALA A 247 -2.54 -13.20 13.08
N LEU A 248 -3.42 -12.35 12.52
CA LEU A 248 -3.87 -12.47 11.14
C LEU A 248 -2.72 -12.28 10.14
N GLU A 249 -1.87 -11.28 10.36
CA GLU A 249 -0.66 -11.04 9.57
C GLU A 249 0.34 -12.18 9.70
N ALA A 250 0.55 -12.73 10.91
CA ALA A 250 1.40 -13.90 11.11
C ALA A 250 0.85 -15.13 10.36
N MET A 251 -0.47 -15.33 10.33
CA MET A 251 -1.08 -16.38 9.52
C MET A 251 -0.84 -16.15 8.03
N ALA A 252 -1.03 -14.91 7.55
CA ALA A 252 -0.76 -14.52 6.17
C ALA A 252 0.71 -14.75 5.81
N GLU A 253 1.66 -14.41 6.68
CA GLU A 253 3.10 -14.66 6.51
C GLU A 253 3.43 -16.14 6.36
N ARG A 254 2.82 -17.01 7.19
CA ARG A 254 3.04 -18.46 7.08
C ARG A 254 2.40 -19.08 5.82
N ARG A 255 1.62 -18.32 5.06
CA ARG A 255 0.83 -18.79 3.90
C ARG A 255 1.13 -18.04 2.61
N CYS A 256 1.75 -16.88 2.67
CA CYS A 256 2.20 -16.17 1.49
C CYS A 256 3.29 -16.99 0.80
N GLU A 257 3.31 -16.92 -0.52
CA GLU A 257 4.43 -17.38 -1.31
C GLU A 257 5.46 -16.24 -1.34
N SER A 258 6.75 -16.55 -1.16
CA SER A 258 7.85 -15.58 -1.30
C SER A 258 8.98 -16.19 -2.13
N GLY A 259 9.45 -15.53 -3.19
CA GLY A 259 10.48 -16.04 -4.09
C GLY A 259 10.73 -15.14 -5.31
N LEU A 260 11.78 -15.44 -6.09
CA LEU A 260 12.15 -14.70 -7.31
C LEU A 260 11.05 -14.86 -8.37
N LEU A 261 10.16 -13.86 -8.49
CA LEU A 261 9.01 -13.76 -9.41
C LEU A 261 8.08 -14.99 -9.58
N TRP A 262 8.12 -15.93 -8.63
CA TRP A 262 7.41 -17.23 -8.59
C TRP A 262 7.95 -18.38 -9.44
N ASP A 263 9.25 -18.41 -9.77
CA ASP A 263 9.95 -19.57 -10.37
C ASP A 263 9.11 -20.37 -11.40
N ARG A 264 8.70 -19.66 -12.47
CA ARG A 264 8.40 -20.14 -13.84
C ARG A 264 7.53 -21.42 -14.01
N GLY A 265 6.29 -21.42 -13.53
CA GLY A 265 5.29 -22.40 -13.99
C GLY A 265 3.85 -22.17 -13.50
N PHE A 266 2.87 -22.49 -14.35
CA PHE A 266 1.46 -22.54 -13.98
C PHE A 266 1.26 -23.69 -12.97
N ARG A 267 1.10 -23.39 -11.68
CA ARG A 267 0.81 -24.41 -10.66
C ARG A 267 -0.64 -24.88 -10.84
N SER A 268 -0.83 -26.09 -11.33
CA SER A 268 -2.15 -26.68 -11.57
C SER A 268 -2.92 -26.85 -10.25
N CYS A 269 -4.25 -27.03 -10.33
CA CYS A 269 -5.07 -27.34 -9.15
C CYS A 269 -4.55 -28.59 -8.40
N VAL A 270 -3.94 -29.54 -9.12
CA VAL A 270 -3.31 -30.73 -8.54
C VAL A 270 -2.07 -30.36 -7.72
N TRP A 271 -1.23 -29.46 -8.21
CA TRP A 271 -0.08 -28.95 -7.43
C TRP A 271 -0.55 -28.26 -6.15
N TRP A 272 -1.57 -27.39 -6.24
CA TRP A 272 -2.16 -26.74 -5.07
C TRP A 272 -2.81 -27.74 -4.11
N PHE A 273 -3.40 -28.81 -4.63
CA PHE A 273 -3.98 -29.85 -3.80
C PHE A 273 -2.90 -30.61 -3.03
N PHE A 274 -1.73 -30.90 -3.58
CA PHE A 274 -0.68 -31.68 -2.89
C PHE A 274 0.35 -30.84 -2.14
N HIS A 275 0.59 -29.59 -2.54
CA HIS A 275 1.67 -28.72 -2.02
C HIS A 275 1.18 -27.34 -1.59
N GLY A 276 -0.10 -27.03 -1.81
CA GLY A 276 -0.73 -25.78 -1.39
C GLY A 276 -1.09 -25.74 0.09
N GLY A 277 -1.69 -24.62 0.50
CA GLY A 277 -1.99 -24.37 1.91
C GLY A 277 -3.12 -25.22 2.48
N LEU A 278 -3.90 -25.92 1.66
CA LEU A 278 -4.96 -26.83 2.11
C LEU A 278 -4.45 -27.90 3.09
N TRP A 279 -3.40 -28.66 2.73
CA TRP A 279 -2.79 -29.63 3.66
C TRP A 279 -2.06 -28.95 4.80
N ARG A 280 -1.46 -27.76 4.59
CA ARG A 280 -0.86 -27.02 5.70
C ARG A 280 -1.90 -26.59 6.73
N ASP A 281 -3.08 -26.15 6.33
CA ASP A 281 -4.16 -25.77 7.24
C ASP A 281 -4.84 -26.98 7.87
N MET A 282 -4.96 -28.09 7.14
CA MET A 282 -5.53 -29.35 7.66
C MET A 282 -4.58 -30.16 8.55
N VAL A 283 -3.27 -30.14 8.29
CA VAL A 283 -2.27 -31.01 8.95
C VAL A 283 -1.34 -30.23 9.90
N SER A 284 -1.14 -28.91 9.75
CA SER A 284 -0.48 -28.08 10.78
C SER A 284 -1.44 -27.72 11.94
N VAL A 285 -2.17 -28.74 12.39
CA VAL A 285 -3.30 -28.71 13.33
C VAL A 285 -3.04 -27.86 14.57
N PHE A 286 -1.78 -27.77 15.02
CA PHE A 286 -1.47 -27.03 16.26
C PHE A 286 -1.23 -25.53 16.09
N TRP A 287 -0.64 -25.06 14.98
CA TRP A 287 -0.23 -23.66 14.85
C TRP A 287 -1.26 -22.82 14.11
N ALA A 288 -1.79 -23.32 12.99
CA ALA A 288 -2.77 -22.57 12.19
C ALA A 288 -4.09 -22.34 12.93
N TRP A 289 -4.60 -23.37 13.60
CA TRP A 289 -5.84 -23.28 14.39
C TRP A 289 -5.65 -22.51 15.68
N LYS A 290 -4.46 -22.57 16.29
CA LYS A 290 -4.12 -21.69 17.42
C LYS A 290 -4.13 -20.23 17.00
N ASP A 291 -3.46 -19.88 15.90
CA ASP A 291 -3.43 -18.51 15.41
C ASP A 291 -4.85 -18.03 15.06
N ALA A 292 -5.67 -18.87 14.41
CA ALA A 292 -7.09 -18.58 14.15
C ALA A 292 -7.91 -18.33 15.43
N LEU A 293 -7.73 -19.15 16.46
CA LEU A 293 -8.36 -18.97 17.76
C LEU A 293 -7.89 -17.66 18.41
N VAL A 294 -6.61 -17.32 18.31
CA VAL A 294 -6.07 -16.05 18.81
C VAL A 294 -6.69 -14.86 18.08
N VAL A 295 -6.83 -14.91 16.74
CA VAL A 295 -7.49 -13.87 15.95
C VAL A 295 -8.91 -13.65 16.45
N LEU A 296 -9.72 -14.71 16.52
CA LEU A 296 -11.14 -14.63 16.89
C LEU A 296 -11.35 -14.24 18.35
N TRP A 297 -10.60 -14.86 19.26
CA TRP A 297 -10.68 -14.57 20.70
C TRP A 297 -10.28 -13.13 21.00
N SER A 298 -9.15 -12.68 20.44
CA SER A 298 -8.67 -11.32 20.65
C SER A 298 -9.61 -10.31 20.00
N ALA A 299 -10.23 -10.65 18.86
CA ALA A 299 -11.14 -9.73 18.18
C ALA A 299 -12.44 -9.57 18.97
N GLY A 300 -12.98 -10.68 19.50
CA GLY A 300 -14.11 -10.66 20.42
C GLY A 300 -13.82 -9.86 21.70
N ARG A 301 -12.62 -9.98 22.26
CA ARG A 301 -12.20 -9.16 23.41
C ARG A 301 -12.08 -7.68 23.07
N SER A 302 -11.53 -7.36 21.90
CA SER A 302 -11.35 -5.98 21.43
C SER A 302 -12.68 -5.26 21.17
N ILE A 303 -13.76 -5.98 20.84
CA ILE A 303 -15.12 -5.40 20.77
C ILE A 303 -15.56 -4.86 22.14
N LEU A 304 -15.15 -5.52 23.23
CA LEU A 304 -15.54 -5.17 24.60
C LEU A 304 -14.63 -4.13 25.27
N TRP A 305 -13.44 -3.86 24.72
CA TRP A 305 -12.43 -2.97 25.32
C TRP A 305 -12.10 -1.76 24.43
N THR A 306 -12.16 -0.56 25.01
CA THR A 306 -12.28 0.72 24.27
C THR A 306 -10.97 1.53 24.10
N ARG A 307 -9.79 0.91 24.11
CA ARG A 307 -8.52 1.65 23.90
C ARG A 307 -7.54 0.89 23.01
N ILE A 308 -7.74 0.99 21.70
CA ILE A 308 -6.83 0.39 20.72
C ILE A 308 -6.45 1.46 19.69
N TRP A 309 -5.18 1.46 19.27
CA TRP A 309 -4.69 2.29 18.18
C TRP A 309 -5.26 1.78 16.86
N GLU A 310 -5.92 2.65 16.12
CA GLU A 310 -6.47 2.33 14.80
C GLU A 310 -5.87 3.21 13.72
N GLY A 311 -6.04 2.77 12.48
CA GLY A 311 -5.81 3.62 11.32
C GLY A 311 -6.50 3.05 10.08
N TRP A 312 -6.21 3.68 8.95
CA TRP A 312 -6.64 3.25 7.63
C TRP A 312 -5.43 2.87 6.79
N MET A 313 -5.50 1.74 6.10
CA MET A 313 -4.57 1.39 5.03
C MET A 313 -5.31 1.45 3.70
N VAL A 314 -4.74 2.17 2.74
CA VAL A 314 -5.36 2.41 1.44
C VAL A 314 -4.37 2.07 0.33
N ASN A 315 -4.68 1.01 -0.42
CA ASN A 315 -4.10 0.84 -1.74
C ASN A 315 -4.93 1.68 -2.72
N ALA A 316 -4.35 2.79 -3.16
CA ALA A 316 -4.97 3.83 -3.96
C ALA A 316 -4.71 3.69 -5.48
N ALA A 317 -4.18 2.55 -5.93
CA ALA A 317 -3.89 2.30 -7.34
C ALA A 317 -5.12 2.57 -8.22
N CYS A 318 -4.92 3.41 -9.24
CA CYS A 318 -5.97 3.81 -10.17
C CYS A 318 -5.99 2.97 -11.44
N MET A 319 -4.89 2.30 -11.77
CA MET A 319 -4.83 1.38 -12.91
C MET A 319 -5.53 0.05 -12.61
N ASP A 320 -6.05 -0.56 -13.67
CA ASP A 320 -6.53 -1.93 -13.63
C ASP A 320 -5.41 -2.92 -13.28
N GLY A 321 -5.78 -4.13 -12.86
CA GLY A 321 -4.82 -5.16 -12.45
C GLY A 321 -3.83 -5.59 -13.54
N ARG A 322 -4.05 -5.20 -14.80
CA ARG A 322 -3.14 -5.48 -15.93
C ARG A 322 -2.28 -4.27 -16.31
N GLY A 323 -2.52 -3.11 -15.71
CA GLY A 323 -1.88 -1.86 -16.11
C GLY A 323 -2.30 -1.39 -17.50
N SER A 324 -3.46 -1.81 -18.03
CA SER A 324 -3.91 -1.43 -19.37
C SER A 324 -4.70 -0.12 -19.44
N GLY A 325 -5.29 0.31 -18.33
CA GLY A 325 -6.02 1.58 -18.25
C GLY A 325 -6.53 1.85 -16.84
N LEU A 326 -7.14 3.03 -16.67
CA LEU A 326 -7.72 3.44 -15.40
C LEU A 326 -8.98 2.62 -15.06
N LEU A 327 -9.14 2.30 -13.79
CA LEU A 327 -10.35 1.71 -13.23
C LEU A 327 -11.53 2.66 -13.35
N THR A 328 -12.71 2.08 -13.55
CA THR A 328 -13.97 2.80 -13.50
C THR A 328 -14.38 3.01 -12.04
N GLY A 329 -14.44 4.25 -11.60
CA GLY A 329 -14.88 4.61 -10.25
C GLY A 329 -14.17 5.85 -9.72
N PRO A 330 -14.69 6.47 -8.64
CA PRO A 330 -14.04 7.62 -8.03
C PRO A 330 -12.73 7.22 -7.35
N ALA A 331 -11.85 8.20 -7.20
CA ALA A 331 -10.70 8.10 -6.29
C ALA A 331 -11.15 7.77 -4.86
N THR A 332 -10.26 7.16 -4.08
CA THR A 332 -10.57 6.77 -2.71
C THR A 332 -10.58 8.00 -1.81
N VAL A 333 -11.58 8.11 -0.92
CA VAL A 333 -11.71 9.23 0.02
C VAL A 333 -11.76 8.70 1.45
N ILE A 334 -10.95 9.28 2.34
CA ILE A 334 -10.90 8.97 3.78
C ILE A 334 -11.09 10.27 4.57
N ASP A 335 -12.00 10.26 5.54
CA ASP A 335 -12.23 11.40 6.44
C ASP A 335 -11.46 11.17 7.75
N LEU A 336 -10.40 11.96 7.99
CA LEU A 336 -9.43 11.83 9.10
C LEU A 336 -9.68 12.69 10.33
#